data_AF-A0A285IU90-F1
#
_entry.id   AF-A0A285IU90-F1
#
_cell.length_a   1.000
_cell.length_b   1.000
_cell.length_c   1.000
_cell.angle_alpha   90.00
_cell.angle_beta   90.00
_cell.angle_gamma   90.00
#
_symmetry.space_group_name_H-M   'P 1'
#
loop_
_entity.id
_entity.type
_entity.pdbx_description
1 polymer ?
#
loop_
_entity_poly.entity_id
_entity_poly.type
_entity_poly.pdbx_seq_one_letter_code
_entity_poly.pdbx_strand_id
1 'polypeptide(L)'
;MSEIRVEGAKLIGETWHYHKRIPKRLREAFGLPEFKRGTMRTKDPDEARRLARAMLAELDQMARQLDSVSARVGVFADLSNKEQAALLDEVEANVKTLPIEQRQAIRKAGGVFEAGRKMREHEVQAAFLRAADRHVNHHA
;
A
#
# COMPACT_ATOMS: atom_id res chain seq x y z
N MET A 1 -12.10 -33.58 -22.60
CA MET A 1 -12.27 -32.11 -22.53
C MET A 1 -11.28 -31.59 -21.50
N SER A 2 -10.39 -30.69 -21.89
CA SER A 2 -9.44 -30.05 -20.97
C SER A 2 -10.22 -29.21 -19.95
N GLU A 3 -10.03 -29.51 -18.67
CA GLU A 3 -10.62 -28.76 -17.57
C GLU A 3 -10.09 -27.31 -17.64
N ILE A 4 -10.96 -26.34 -17.93
CA ILE A 4 -10.57 -24.93 -17.99
C ILE A 4 -10.16 -24.53 -16.56
N ARG A 5 -8.88 -24.17 -16.38
CA ARG A 5 -8.36 -23.66 -15.11
C ARG A 5 -8.29 -22.14 -15.15
N VAL A 6 -8.85 -21.51 -14.13
CA VAL A 6 -8.77 -20.05 -13.92
C VAL A 6 -8.13 -19.83 -12.56
N GLU A 7 -6.96 -19.19 -12.52
CA GLU A 7 -6.29 -18.93 -11.25
C GLU A 7 -7.16 -18.04 -10.35
N GLY A 8 -7.25 -18.38 -9.05
CA GLY A 8 -8.05 -17.62 -8.09
C GLY A 8 -9.55 -17.83 -8.23
N ALA A 9 -9.98 -18.73 -9.11
CA ALA A 9 -11.37 -19.10 -9.30
C ALA A 9 -11.55 -20.62 -9.38
N LYS A 10 -12.77 -21.08 -9.13
CA LYS A 10 -13.17 -22.48 -9.31
C LYS A 10 -14.56 -22.53 -9.91
N LEU A 11 -14.77 -23.40 -10.88
CA LEU A 11 -16.09 -23.71 -11.42
C LEU A 11 -16.82 -24.65 -10.45
N ILE A 12 -18.03 -24.28 -10.04
CA ILE A 12 -18.90 -25.09 -9.19
C ILE A 12 -20.27 -25.17 -9.86
N GLY A 13 -20.66 -26.37 -10.27
CA GLY A 13 -21.78 -26.52 -11.21
C GLY A 13 -21.46 -25.79 -12.51
N GLU A 14 -22.30 -24.83 -12.88
CA GLU A 14 -22.11 -24.02 -14.09
C GLU A 14 -21.56 -22.62 -13.81
N THR A 15 -21.37 -22.24 -12.54
CA THR A 15 -21.00 -20.87 -12.17
C THR A 15 -19.59 -20.81 -11.61
N TRP A 16 -18.86 -19.75 -11.95
CA TRP A 16 -17.53 -19.49 -11.40
C TRP A 16 -17.61 -18.82 -10.03
N HIS A 17 -16.69 -19.22 -9.15
CA HIS A 17 -16.57 -18.69 -7.79
C HIS A 17 -15.14 -18.26 -7.52
N TYR A 18 -14.98 -17.18 -6.75
CA TYR A 18 -13.70 -16.82 -6.17
C TYR A 18 -13.22 -17.95 -5.26
N HIS A 19 -11.96 -18.34 -5.46
CA HIS A 19 -11.31 -19.38 -4.69
C HIS A 19 -9.81 -19.07 -4.57
N LYS A 20 -9.49 -18.14 -3.67
CA LYS A 20 -8.10 -17.74 -3.38
C LYS A 20 -7.87 -17.69 -1.87
N ARG A 21 -6.77 -18.29 -1.42
CA ARG A 21 -6.26 -18.10 -0.04
C ARG A 21 -5.57 -16.75 0.04
N ILE A 22 -5.96 -15.93 1.01
CA ILE A 22 -5.36 -14.61 1.21
C ILE A 22 -4.07 -14.77 2.02
N PRO A 23 -2.93 -14.19 1.58
CA PRO A 23 -1.68 -14.22 2.33
C PRO A 23 -1.84 -13.73 3.77
N LYS A 24 -1.24 -14.44 4.74
CA LYS A 24 -1.32 -14.12 6.19
C LYS A 24 -1.08 -12.64 6.49
N ARG A 25 -0.02 -12.05 5.91
CA ARG A 25 0.32 -10.63 6.08
C ARG A 25 -0.82 -9.66 5.73
N LEU A 26 -1.57 -9.94 4.66
CA LEU A 26 -2.71 -9.10 4.24
C LEU A 26 -3.91 -9.29 5.17
N ARG A 27 -4.10 -10.51 5.68
CA ARG A 27 -5.18 -10.83 6.63
C ARG A 27 -5.02 -10.08 7.93
N GLU A 28 -3.81 -10.11 8.48
CA GLU A 28 -3.49 -9.47 9.75
C GLU A 28 -3.53 -7.94 9.62
N ALA A 29 -2.98 -7.38 8.54
CA ALA A 29 -2.92 -5.93 8.37
C ALA A 29 -4.26 -5.27 8.01
N PHE A 30 -5.12 -5.95 7.22
CA PHE A 30 -6.37 -5.36 6.71
C PHE A 30 -7.64 -6.05 7.25
N GLY A 31 -7.52 -6.96 8.22
CA GLY A 31 -8.66 -7.71 8.77
C GLY A 31 -9.36 -8.61 7.74
N LEU A 32 -8.65 -9.10 6.73
CA LEU A 32 -9.24 -9.90 5.65
C LEU A 32 -9.48 -11.36 6.08
N PRO A 33 -10.52 -12.02 5.52
CA PRO A 33 -10.78 -13.43 5.78
C PRO A 33 -9.65 -14.34 5.26
N GLU A 34 -9.57 -15.58 5.75
CA GLU A 34 -8.55 -16.54 5.27
C GLU A 34 -8.68 -16.85 3.78
N PHE A 35 -9.90 -16.90 3.28
CA PHE A 35 -10.20 -17.20 1.90
C PHE A 35 -11.11 -16.14 1.32
N LYS A 36 -10.78 -15.65 0.12
CA LYS A 36 -11.73 -14.94 -0.72
C LYS A 36 -12.66 -15.97 -1.34
N ARG A 37 -13.89 -16.01 -0.83
CA ARG A 37 -14.98 -16.88 -1.31
C ARG A 37 -16.16 -16.02 -1.73
N GLY A 38 -16.81 -16.37 -2.83
CA GLY A 38 -17.97 -15.66 -3.35
C GLY A 38 -18.31 -16.10 -4.77
N THR A 39 -19.58 -15.97 -5.17
CA THR A 39 -19.97 -16.21 -6.56
C THR A 39 -19.50 -15.06 -7.45
N MET A 40 -18.96 -15.38 -8.63
CA MET A 40 -18.66 -14.40 -9.68
C MET A 40 -19.89 -14.08 -10.53
N ARG A 41 -20.99 -14.83 -10.36
CA ARG A 41 -22.24 -14.70 -11.15
C ARG A 41 -22.05 -14.80 -12.67
N THR A 42 -21.01 -15.51 -13.11
CA THR A 42 -20.75 -15.78 -14.52
C THR A 42 -20.52 -17.27 -14.75
N LYS A 43 -20.96 -17.74 -15.92
CA LYS A 43 -20.64 -19.06 -16.46
C LYS A 43 -19.50 -19.01 -17.48
N ASP A 44 -19.22 -17.81 -18.00
CA ASP A 44 -18.20 -17.56 -19.00
C ASP A 44 -16.78 -17.62 -18.37
N PRO A 45 -15.91 -18.53 -18.84
CA PRO A 45 -14.54 -18.63 -18.34
C PRO A 45 -13.69 -17.39 -18.59
N ASP A 46 -13.93 -16.62 -19.67
CA ASP A 46 -13.12 -15.42 -19.96
C ASP A 46 -13.50 -14.27 -19.03
N GLU A 47 -14.78 -14.10 -18.75
CA GLU A 47 -15.25 -13.17 -17.74
C GLU A 47 -14.77 -13.58 -16.33
N ALA A 48 -14.77 -14.88 -16.02
CA ALA A 48 -14.23 -15.38 -14.76
C ALA A 48 -12.72 -15.08 -14.62
N ARG A 49 -11.94 -15.20 -15.69
CA ARG A 49 -10.51 -14.81 -15.72
C ARG A 49 -10.34 -13.32 -15.46
N ARG A 50 -11.17 -12.48 -16.09
CA ARG A 50 -11.12 -11.02 -15.91
C ARG A 50 -11.38 -10.63 -14.45
N LEU A 51 -12.43 -11.19 -13.85
CA LEU A 51 -12.80 -10.95 -12.46
C LEU A 51 -11.73 -11.47 -11.48
N ALA A 52 -11.20 -12.67 -11.72
CA ALA A 52 -10.13 -13.22 -10.91
C ALA A 52 -8.86 -12.36 -10.98
N ARG A 53 -8.47 -11.90 -12.17
CA ARG A 53 -7.31 -11.01 -12.34
C ARG A 53 -7.48 -9.68 -11.61
N ALA A 54 -8.66 -9.07 -11.68
CA ALA A 54 -8.94 -7.84 -10.94
C ALA A 54 -8.77 -8.05 -9.43
N MET A 55 -9.32 -9.14 -8.88
CA MET A 55 -9.18 -9.50 -7.46
C MET A 55 -7.72 -9.78 -7.07
N LEU A 56 -6.93 -10.43 -7.93
CA LEU A 56 -5.50 -10.65 -7.67
C LEU A 56 -4.72 -9.34 -7.70
N ALA A 57 -5.02 -8.43 -8.65
CA ALA A 57 -4.38 -7.12 -8.73
C ALA A 57 -4.64 -6.26 -7.48
N GLU A 58 -5.85 -6.33 -6.91
CA GLU A 58 -6.16 -5.67 -5.63
C GLU A 58 -5.30 -6.22 -4.49
N LEU A 59 -5.14 -7.55 -4.39
CA LEU A 59 -4.29 -8.16 -3.38
C LEU A 59 -2.81 -7.76 -3.56
N ASP A 60 -2.34 -7.68 -4.80
CA ASP A 60 -0.98 -7.23 -5.11
C ASP A 60 -0.79 -5.75 -4.77
N GLN A 61 -1.80 -4.90 -5.01
CA GLN A 61 -1.77 -3.51 -4.62
C GLN A 61 -1.71 -3.35 -3.10
N MET A 62 -2.53 -4.11 -2.35
CA MET A 62 -2.49 -4.12 -0.88
C MET A 62 -1.13 -4.61 -0.37
N ALA A 63 -0.54 -5.62 -1.02
CA ALA A 63 0.81 -6.07 -0.70
C ALA A 63 1.86 -4.98 -0.93
N ARG A 64 1.79 -4.28 -2.07
CA ARG A 64 2.68 -3.14 -2.36
C ARG A 64 2.51 -1.98 -1.38
N GLN A 65 1.28 -1.75 -0.91
CA GLN A 65 1.04 -0.75 0.14
C GLN A 65 1.72 -1.15 1.45
N LEU A 66 1.63 -2.42 1.85
CA LEU A 66 2.39 -2.91 3.01
C LEU A 66 3.89 -2.89 2.79
N ASP A 67 4.37 -3.15 1.58
CA ASP A 67 5.79 -3.15 1.25
C ASP A 67 6.34 -1.73 1.05
N SER A 68 5.49 -0.72 0.94
CA SER A 68 5.91 0.68 0.87
C SER A 68 6.37 1.18 2.24
N VAL A 69 7.66 1.54 2.31
CA VAL A 69 8.29 2.20 3.48
C VAL A 69 7.49 3.42 3.96
N SER A 70 6.84 4.17 3.06
CA SER A 70 6.01 5.33 3.43
C SER A 70 4.76 4.96 4.21
N ALA A 71 4.16 3.79 3.95
CA ALA A 71 3.01 3.31 4.72
C ALA A 71 3.44 2.79 6.10
N ARG A 72 4.59 2.09 6.18
CA ARG A 72 5.15 1.57 7.45
C ARG A 72 5.63 2.69 8.38
N VAL A 73 6.19 3.77 7.85
CA VAL A 73 6.58 4.96 8.63
C VAL A 73 5.35 5.65 9.25
N GLY A 74 4.17 5.55 8.63
CA GLY A 74 2.92 6.10 9.16
C GLY A 74 2.35 5.36 10.37
N VAL A 75 2.68 4.08 10.54
CA VAL A 75 2.25 3.22 11.66
C VAL A 75 3.44 2.79 12.53
N PHE A 76 4.55 3.52 12.50
CA PHE A 76 5.79 3.17 13.23
C PHE A 76 5.54 2.89 14.72
N ALA A 77 4.63 3.65 15.34
CA ALA A 77 4.26 3.47 16.75
C ALA A 77 3.52 2.15 17.04
N ASP A 78 2.85 1.58 16.03
CA ASP A 78 2.09 0.33 16.14
C ASP A 78 2.92 -0.91 15.74
N LEU A 79 4.15 -0.71 15.26
CA LEU A 79 5.09 -1.78 14.94
C LEU A 79 5.67 -2.40 16.21
N SER A 80 5.97 -3.70 16.20
CA SER A 80 6.75 -4.33 17.26
C SER A 80 8.19 -3.81 17.28
N ASN A 81 8.87 -3.88 18.42
CA ASN A 81 10.26 -3.41 18.56
C ASN A 81 11.22 -4.00 17.51
N LYS A 82 11.00 -5.26 17.09
CA LYS A 82 11.81 -5.92 16.07
C LYS A 82 11.56 -5.32 14.67
N GLU A 83 10.32 -5.00 14.36
CA GLU A 83 9.93 -4.39 13.08
C GLU A 83 10.36 -2.92 13.02
N GLN A 84 10.29 -2.21 14.13
CA GLN A 84 10.85 -0.86 14.26
C GLN A 84 12.35 -0.88 13.98
N ALA A 85 13.11 -1.78 14.62
CA ALA A 85 14.55 -1.91 14.38
C ALA A 85 14.88 -2.24 12.91
N ALA A 86 14.17 -3.18 12.30
CA ALA A 86 14.36 -3.52 10.89
C ALA A 86 14.06 -2.34 9.95
N LEU A 87 13.02 -1.56 10.25
CA LEU A 87 12.67 -0.36 9.49
C LEU A 87 13.71 0.75 9.68
N LEU A 88 14.28 0.90 10.89
CA LEU A 88 15.38 1.84 11.14
C LEU A 88 16.63 1.47 10.32
N ASP A 89 17.00 0.18 10.29
CA ASP A 89 18.14 -0.31 9.51
C ASP A 89 17.94 -0.09 8.01
N GLU A 90 16.74 -0.36 7.49
CA GLU A 90 16.37 -0.14 6.09
C GLU A 90 16.41 1.35 5.73
N VAL A 91 15.85 2.21 6.60
CA VAL A 91 15.88 3.66 6.43
C VAL A 91 17.33 4.17 6.43
N GLU A 92 18.18 3.68 7.33
CA GLU A 92 19.58 4.08 7.37
C GLU A 92 20.35 3.62 6.12
N ALA A 93 20.11 2.39 5.64
CA ALA A 93 20.68 1.88 4.40
C ALA A 93 20.27 2.75 3.20
N ASN A 94 19.00 3.14 3.12
CA ASN A 94 18.49 4.01 2.07
C ASN A 94 19.05 5.44 2.16
N VAL A 95 19.25 5.99 3.36
CA VAL A 95 19.93 7.29 3.50
C VAL A 95 21.37 7.22 3.01
N LYS A 96 22.08 6.10 3.26
CA LYS A 96 23.47 5.95 2.82
C LYS A 96 23.63 6.01 1.30
N THR A 97 22.61 5.63 0.52
CA THR A 97 22.63 5.69 -0.95
C THR A 97 22.32 7.09 -1.51
N LEU A 98 21.86 8.03 -0.68
CA LEU A 98 21.58 9.39 -1.13
C LEU A 98 22.87 10.20 -1.38
N PRO A 99 22.82 11.21 -2.28
CA PRO A 99 23.87 12.19 -2.44
C PRO A 99 24.29 12.85 -1.10
N ILE A 100 25.57 13.23 -0.97
CA ILE A 100 26.13 13.81 0.25
C ILE A 100 25.30 14.98 0.80
N GLU A 101 24.86 15.87 -0.08
CA GLU A 101 24.10 17.05 0.30
C GLU A 101 22.75 16.68 0.93
N GLN A 102 22.07 15.67 0.38
CA GLN A 102 20.81 15.17 0.91
C GLN A 102 21.00 14.44 2.24
N ARG A 103 22.08 13.67 2.40
CA ARG A 103 22.45 13.05 3.69
C ARG A 103 22.73 14.09 4.76
N GLN A 104 23.43 15.17 4.41
CA GLN A 104 23.72 16.28 5.31
C GLN A 104 22.44 17.03 5.72
N ALA A 105 21.52 17.26 4.78
CA ALA A 105 20.22 17.86 5.07
C ALA A 105 19.41 17.02 6.06
N ILE A 106 19.33 15.70 5.86
CA ILE A 106 18.65 14.76 6.77
C ILE A 106 19.30 14.78 8.15
N ARG A 107 20.63 14.74 8.23
CA ARG A 107 21.35 14.79 9.51
C ARG A 107 21.11 16.10 10.25
N LYS A 108 21.13 17.24 9.55
CA LYS A 108 20.85 18.57 10.12
C LYS A 108 19.41 18.69 10.61
N ALA A 109 18.47 17.98 9.99
CA ALA A 109 17.08 17.97 10.39
C ALA A 109 16.80 17.18 11.68
N GLY A 110 17.74 16.36 12.16
CA GLY A 110 17.59 15.48 13.32
C GLY A 110 17.36 14.00 12.96
N GLY A 111 17.59 13.61 11.69
CA GLY A 111 17.34 12.26 11.18
C GLY A 111 16.11 12.19 10.27
N VAL A 112 15.85 11.02 9.69
CA VAL A 112 14.82 10.84 8.64
C VAL A 112 13.41 11.13 9.13
N PHE A 113 13.08 10.73 10.36
CA PHE A 113 11.74 10.96 10.92
C PHE A 113 11.47 12.45 11.14
N GLU A 114 12.45 13.17 11.67
CA GLU A 114 12.36 14.62 11.89
C GLU A 114 12.39 15.41 10.57
N ALA A 115 13.21 14.97 9.60
CA ALA A 115 13.20 15.51 8.25
C ALA A 115 11.82 15.33 7.58
N GLY A 116 11.24 14.14 7.68
CA GLY A 116 9.91 13.84 7.16
C GLY A 116 8.78 14.59 7.88
N ARG A 117 8.89 14.81 9.20
CA ARG A 117 7.92 15.64 9.95
C ARG A 117 7.96 17.09 9.47
N LYS A 118 9.15 17.68 9.40
CA LYS A 118 9.35 19.07 8.91
C LYS A 118 8.89 19.26 7.48
N MET A 119 9.13 18.29 6.59
CA MET A 119 8.64 18.35 5.21
C MET A 119 7.11 18.35 5.15
N ARG A 120 6.44 17.49 5.93
CA ARG A 120 4.98 17.48 6.02
C ARG A 120 4.43 18.78 6.59
N GLU A 121 5.05 19.33 7.63
CA GLU A 121 4.70 20.65 8.17
C GLU A 121 4.81 21.74 7.10
N HIS A 122 5.90 21.74 6.32
CA HIS A 122 6.09 22.66 5.20
C HIS A 122 5.07 22.47 4.06
N GLU A 123 4.75 21.23 3.69
CA GLU A 123 3.75 20.93 2.66
C GLU A 123 2.34 21.34 3.08
N VAL A 124 1.97 21.06 4.34
CA VAL A 124 0.69 21.49 4.93
C VAL A 124 0.62 23.01 4.99
N GLN A 125 1.70 23.67 5.42
CA GLN A 125 1.75 25.13 5.48
C GLN A 125 1.72 25.77 4.08
N ALA A 126 2.40 25.17 3.09
CA ALA A 126 2.33 25.61 1.70
C ALA A 126 0.93 25.38 1.09
N ALA A 127 0.27 24.26 1.40
CA ALA A 127 -1.10 24.00 0.99
C ALA A 127 -2.09 24.98 1.64
N PHE A 128 -1.92 25.29 2.92
CA PHE A 128 -2.70 26.30 3.64
C PHE A 128 -2.53 27.69 3.04
N LEU A 129 -1.29 28.12 2.77
CA LEU A 129 -1.00 29.40 2.13
C LEU A 129 -1.59 29.46 0.72
N ARG A 130 -1.48 28.40 -0.10
CA ARG A 130 -2.12 28.33 -1.42
C ARG A 130 -3.65 28.36 -1.34
N ALA A 131 -4.24 27.77 -0.32
CA ALA A 131 -5.68 27.84 -0.08
C ALA A 131 -6.12 29.25 0.35
N ALA A 132 -5.31 29.92 1.18
CA ALA A 132 -5.53 31.31 1.57
C ALA A 132 -5.41 32.27 0.37
N ASP A 133 -4.43 32.05 -0.51
CA ASP A 133 -4.21 32.86 -1.73
C ASP A 133 -5.35 32.71 -2.76
N ARG A 134 -5.98 31.52 -2.82
CA ARG A 134 -7.20 31.32 -3.62
C ARG A 134 -8.42 32.04 -3.04
N HIS A 135 -8.49 32.23 -1.73
CA HIS A 135 -9.60 32.94 -1.10
C HIS A 135 -9.52 34.46 -1.29
N VAL A 136 -8.32 35.02 -1.45
CA VAL A 136 -8.13 36.46 -1.72
C VAL A 136 -8.51 36.82 -3.17
N ASN A 137 -8.32 35.92 -4.13
CA ASN A 137 -8.62 36.18 -5.55
C ASN A 137 -10.10 35.96 -5.96
N HIS A 138 -10.99 35.58 -5.03
CA HIS A 138 -12.43 35.45 -5.29
C HIS A 138 -13.28 36.62 -4.74
N HIS A 139 -12.63 37.68 -4.26
CA HIS A 139 -13.30 38.90 -3.78
C HIS A 139 -12.79 40.20 -4.45
N ALA A 140 -12.22 40.12 -5.66
CA ALA A 140 -11.90 41.27 -6.50
C ALA A 140 -12.88 41.36 -7.68
#